data_AF-C7ZH86-F1
#
_entry.id   AF-C7ZH86-F1
#
_cell.length_a   1.000
_cell.length_b   1.000
_cell.length_c   1.000
_cell.angle_alpha   90.00
_cell.angle_beta   90.00
_cell.angle_gamma   90.00
#
_symmetry.space_group_name_H-M   'P 1'
#
loop_
_entity.id
_entity.type
_entity.pdbx_description
1 polymer ?
#
loop_
_entity_poly.entity_id
_entity_poly.type
_entity_poly.pdbx_seq_one_letter_code
_entity_poly.pdbx_strand_id
1 'polypeptide(L)'
;MNMYEGPGGCSVFRTFQSWLGLSRHGPSEGTLVVHPILQPSTAYWMLRPFFKPTQKGSLNGWKFSLDDDDGNVFLHGANPGTSQEHNPDHHPHLLLSETMIPYPTVEPGDTVFWSADTIHGTESENTGNVDACVFYIPSVPLTASNAVRCLSLVRGELLANFV
;
A
#
# COMPACT_ATOMS: atom_id res chain seq x y z
N MET A 1 -9.33 -4.88 -4.14
CA MET A 1 -10.20 -6.01 -4.54
C MET A 1 -9.53 -6.73 -5.71
N ASN A 2 -9.70 -8.05 -5.80
CA ASN A 2 -9.04 -8.85 -6.83
C ASN A 2 -9.97 -9.06 -8.05
N MET A 3 -9.72 -8.32 -9.13
CA MET A 3 -10.50 -8.42 -10.39
C MET A 3 -9.79 -9.22 -11.49
N TYR A 4 -8.50 -9.55 -11.29
CA TYR A 4 -7.64 -10.14 -12.33
C TYR A 4 -6.97 -11.44 -11.86
N GLU A 5 -7.40 -11.96 -10.72
CA GLU A 5 -6.83 -13.15 -10.07
C GLU A 5 -5.29 -13.10 -9.91
N GLY A 6 -4.75 -11.89 -9.82
CA GLY A 6 -3.32 -11.65 -9.76
C GLY A 6 -2.71 -12.07 -8.41
N PRO A 7 -1.41 -12.43 -8.40
CA PRO A 7 -0.68 -12.72 -7.17
C PRO A 7 -0.68 -11.49 -6.25
N GLY A 8 -0.88 -11.71 -4.95
CA GLY A 8 -1.02 -10.62 -3.96
C GLY A 8 -2.43 -9.99 -3.90
N GLY A 9 -3.38 -10.46 -4.72
CA GLY A 9 -4.76 -9.99 -4.68
C GLY A 9 -5.47 -10.30 -3.34
N CYS A 10 -6.05 -9.28 -2.72
CA CYS A 10 -6.86 -9.42 -1.52
C CYS A 10 -8.35 -9.55 -1.86
N SER A 11 -8.99 -10.55 -1.26
CA SER A 11 -10.38 -10.95 -1.50
C SER A 11 -11.37 -10.48 -0.42
N VAL A 12 -10.88 -9.75 0.58
CA VAL A 12 -11.68 -9.09 1.60
C VAL A 12 -11.42 -7.58 1.57
N PHE A 13 -12.44 -6.83 1.95
CA PHE A 13 -12.30 -5.41 2.23
C PHE A 13 -11.68 -5.20 3.61
N ARG A 14 -10.58 -4.45 3.67
CA ARG A 14 -9.86 -4.06 4.89
C ARG A 14 -10.02 -2.55 5.06
N THR A 15 -10.36 -2.10 6.26
CA THR A 15 -10.35 -0.65 6.57
C THR A 15 -8.93 -0.21 6.93
N PHE A 16 -8.24 -1.03 7.73
CA PHE A 16 -6.85 -0.86 8.08
C PHE A 16 -6.08 -2.14 7.79
N GLN A 17 -4.88 -1.97 7.26
CA GLN A 17 -3.85 -2.99 7.34
C GLN A 17 -3.11 -2.83 8.67
N SER A 18 -2.57 -3.93 9.17
CA SER A 18 -1.89 -3.92 10.47
C SER A 18 -1.07 -5.17 10.70
N TRP A 19 -0.15 -5.03 11.63
CA TRP A 19 0.63 -6.13 12.18
C TRP A 19 0.82 -5.98 13.70
N LEU A 20 1.07 -7.10 14.35
CA LEU A 20 1.49 -7.24 15.75
C LEU A 20 3.01 -7.47 15.80
N GLY A 21 3.72 -6.67 16.57
CA GLY A 21 5.16 -6.82 16.79
C GLY A 21 5.48 -8.07 17.62
N LEU A 22 6.40 -8.90 17.14
CA LEU A 22 6.88 -10.11 17.83
C LEU A 22 8.33 -9.97 18.33
N SER A 23 9.05 -8.98 17.81
CA SER A 23 10.40 -8.61 18.25
C SER A 23 10.51 -7.09 18.34
N ARG A 24 11.50 -6.63 19.09
CA ARG A 24 11.84 -5.21 19.14
C ARG A 24 12.55 -4.79 17.86
N HIS A 25 12.02 -3.80 17.15
CA HIS A 25 12.66 -3.21 15.97
C HIS A 25 12.13 -1.79 15.70
N GLY A 26 12.86 -0.95 14.98
CA GLY A 26 12.48 0.41 14.64
C GLY A 26 13.17 0.96 13.38
N PRO A 27 13.35 2.29 13.29
CA PRO A 27 14.03 2.91 12.17
C PRO A 27 15.43 2.34 11.92
N SER A 28 15.78 2.11 10.65
CA SER A 28 16.98 1.42 10.16
C SER A 28 17.08 -0.07 10.51
N GLU A 29 16.06 -0.66 11.12
CA GLU A 29 16.00 -2.07 11.53
C GLU A 29 14.97 -2.86 10.70
N GLY A 30 14.69 -2.40 9.47
CA GLY A 30 13.82 -3.10 8.52
C GLY A 30 12.33 -2.88 8.80
N THR A 31 11.97 -1.75 9.43
CA THR A 31 10.57 -1.48 9.81
C THR A 31 9.72 -1.03 8.61
N LEU A 32 8.41 -0.89 8.86
CA LEU A 32 7.45 -0.31 7.92
C LEU A 32 7.69 1.20 7.76
N VAL A 33 7.69 1.67 6.52
CA VAL A 33 7.67 3.10 6.17
C VAL A 33 6.33 3.49 5.56
N VAL A 34 5.86 4.71 5.84
CA VAL A 34 4.58 5.23 5.32
C VAL A 34 4.70 6.67 4.85
N HIS A 35 3.87 7.02 3.86
CA HIS A 35 3.59 8.42 3.58
C HIS A 35 2.55 8.94 4.59
N PRO A 36 2.88 9.89 5.47
CA PRO A 36 2.02 10.23 6.61
C PRO A 36 0.77 11.02 6.22
N ILE A 37 0.74 11.58 5.01
CA ILE A 37 -0.37 12.39 4.53
C ILE A 37 -1.28 11.53 3.64
N LEU A 38 -2.48 11.19 4.12
CA LEU A 38 -3.40 10.26 3.45
C LEU A 38 -4.22 10.91 2.33
N GLN A 39 -5.04 11.91 2.67
CA GLN A 39 -6.03 12.46 1.75
C GLN A 39 -5.42 13.10 0.47
N PRO A 40 -4.47 14.05 0.55
CA PRO A 40 -3.90 14.66 -0.64
C PRO A 40 -3.01 13.70 -1.44
N SER A 41 -2.32 12.73 -0.81
CA SER A 41 -1.55 11.73 -1.57
C SER A 41 -2.48 10.83 -2.37
N THR A 42 -3.59 10.40 -1.75
CA THR A 42 -4.62 9.58 -2.41
C THR A 42 -5.27 10.32 -3.57
N ALA A 43 -5.67 11.58 -3.34
CA ALA A 43 -6.21 12.41 -4.40
C ALA A 43 -5.18 12.63 -5.54
N TYR A 44 -3.91 12.83 -5.19
CA TYR A 44 -2.84 13.06 -6.15
C TYR A 44 -2.65 11.86 -7.09
N TRP A 45 -2.44 10.64 -6.58
CA TRP A 45 -2.17 9.50 -7.46
C TRP A 45 -3.42 9.05 -8.21
N MET A 46 -4.62 9.21 -7.64
CA MET A 46 -5.89 8.97 -8.35
C MET A 46 -6.11 9.93 -9.52
N LEU A 47 -5.72 11.21 -9.37
CA LEU A 47 -5.85 12.22 -10.42
C LEU A 47 -4.66 12.24 -11.38
N ARG A 48 -3.54 11.61 -11.02
CA ARG A 48 -2.28 11.64 -11.77
C ARG A 48 -2.40 11.32 -13.27
N PRO A 49 -3.25 10.36 -13.71
CA PRO A 49 -3.42 10.05 -15.13
C PRO A 49 -4.05 11.20 -15.95
N PHE A 50 -4.78 12.11 -15.32
CA PHE A 50 -5.52 13.18 -16.00
C PHE A 50 -4.76 14.51 -16.09
N PHE A 51 -3.58 14.61 -15.47
CA PHE A 51 -2.74 15.80 -15.50
C PHE A 51 -1.47 15.53 -16.30
N LYS A 52 -1.17 16.42 -17.24
CA LYS A 52 0.04 16.35 -18.09
C LYS A 52 0.95 17.55 -17.78
N PRO A 53 2.29 17.36 -17.83
CA PRO A 53 3.24 18.43 -17.59
C PRO A 53 3.22 19.40 -18.77
N THR A 54 3.10 20.69 -18.50
CA THR A 54 3.29 21.76 -19.50
C THR A 54 4.76 22.07 -19.73
N GLN A 55 5.62 21.69 -18.79
CA GLN A 55 7.06 21.88 -18.83
C GLN A 55 7.75 20.57 -18.47
N LYS A 56 8.60 20.07 -19.36
CA LYS A 56 9.33 18.81 -19.14
C LYS A 56 10.28 18.95 -17.94
N GLY A 57 10.21 17.98 -17.01
CA GLY A 57 11.10 17.95 -15.83
C GLY A 57 10.77 18.96 -14.74
N SER A 58 9.66 19.70 -14.86
CA SER A 58 9.20 20.64 -13.84
C SER A 58 8.11 20.01 -12.98
N LEU A 59 8.18 20.23 -11.66
CA LEU A 59 7.06 19.97 -10.75
C LEU A 59 5.96 21.05 -10.90
N ASN A 60 6.25 22.14 -11.60
CA ASN A 60 5.30 23.23 -11.82
C ASN A 60 4.69 23.15 -13.22
N GLY A 61 3.47 23.67 -13.33
CA GLY A 61 2.77 23.79 -14.61
C GLY A 61 2.24 22.43 -15.08
N TRP A 62 1.12 22.00 -14.50
CA TRP A 62 0.40 20.80 -14.89
C TRP A 62 -1.01 21.19 -15.32
N LYS A 63 -1.47 20.62 -16.43
CA LYS A 63 -2.78 20.92 -16.99
C LYS A 63 -3.60 19.64 -17.07
N PHE A 64 -4.87 19.75 -16.74
CA PHE A 64 -5.83 18.70 -16.99
C PHE A 64 -5.93 18.46 -18.51
N SER A 65 -5.78 17.21 -18.94
CA SER A 65 -5.92 16.78 -20.33
C SER A 65 -6.45 15.36 -20.36
N LEU A 66 -7.53 15.14 -21.11
CA LEU A 66 -8.03 13.81 -21.46
C LEU A 66 -7.41 13.29 -22.76
N ASP A 67 -6.85 14.20 -23.55
CA ASP A 67 -6.24 13.87 -24.83
C ASP A 67 -4.91 13.17 -24.57
N ASP A 68 -4.76 12.00 -25.17
CA ASP A 68 -3.47 11.38 -25.39
C ASP A 68 -3.19 11.48 -26.89
N ASP A 69 -2.27 12.37 -27.27
CA ASP A 69 -1.92 12.62 -28.67
C ASP A 69 -1.44 11.33 -29.38
N ASP A 70 -1.01 10.33 -28.60
CA ASP A 70 -0.50 9.03 -29.05
C ASP A 70 -1.50 7.85 -28.85
N GLY A 71 -2.71 8.10 -28.32
CA GLY A 71 -3.75 7.08 -28.09
C GLY A 71 -3.44 6.03 -27.01
N ASN A 72 -2.41 6.23 -26.20
CA ASN A 72 -1.96 5.33 -25.14
C ASN A 72 -2.55 5.72 -23.78
N VAL A 73 -3.20 4.76 -23.12
CA VAL A 73 -3.67 4.96 -21.73
C VAL A 73 -2.52 4.66 -20.76
N PHE A 74 -1.98 5.70 -20.14
CA PHE A 74 -0.92 5.55 -19.13
C PHE A 74 -1.42 5.86 -17.72
N LEU A 75 -1.60 4.80 -16.91
CA LEU A 75 -2.13 4.86 -15.54
C LEU A 75 -1.03 4.84 -14.46
N HIS A 76 0.17 5.34 -14.78
CA HIS A 76 1.24 5.68 -13.83
C HIS A 76 1.41 4.66 -12.68
N GLY A 77 1.93 3.46 -12.98
CA GLY A 77 2.17 2.41 -11.98
C GLY A 77 0.98 1.49 -11.68
N ALA A 78 -0.19 1.73 -12.27
CA ALA A 78 -1.29 0.77 -12.26
C ALA A 78 -1.09 -0.28 -13.37
N ASN A 79 -0.95 -1.54 -12.99
CA ASN A 79 -0.94 -2.67 -13.92
C ASN A 79 -1.97 -3.72 -13.46
N PRO A 80 -2.85 -4.24 -14.34
CA PRO A 80 -3.82 -5.26 -13.97
C PRO A 80 -3.19 -6.45 -13.25
N GLY A 81 -3.76 -6.83 -12.11
CA GLY A 81 -3.28 -7.97 -11.32
C GLY A 81 -2.10 -7.66 -10.38
N THR A 82 -1.64 -6.41 -10.30
CA THR A 82 -0.58 -6.00 -9.35
C THR A 82 -1.07 -4.94 -8.37
N SER A 83 -0.28 -4.66 -7.34
CA SER A 83 -0.44 -3.47 -6.51
C SER A 83 -0.16 -2.19 -7.32
N GLN A 84 -0.74 -1.07 -6.88
CA GLN A 84 -0.40 0.26 -7.39
C GLN A 84 1.04 0.61 -7.03
N GLU A 85 1.89 0.80 -8.03
CA GLU A 85 3.27 1.20 -7.82
C GLU A 85 3.39 2.73 -7.69
N HIS A 86 4.10 3.18 -6.66
CA HIS A 86 4.47 4.57 -6.46
C HIS A 86 5.99 4.70 -6.51
N ASN A 87 6.51 5.48 -7.46
CA ASN A 87 7.94 5.74 -7.61
C ASN A 87 8.16 7.19 -8.08
N PRO A 88 9.40 7.73 -7.99
CA PRO A 88 9.70 9.11 -8.37
C PRO A 88 9.40 9.46 -9.83
N ASP A 89 9.49 8.50 -10.75
CA ASP A 89 9.22 8.75 -12.18
C ASP A 89 7.72 8.94 -12.45
N HIS A 90 6.88 8.10 -11.84
CA HIS A 90 5.44 8.17 -11.98
C HIS A 90 4.84 9.29 -11.12
N HIS A 91 5.37 9.50 -9.91
CA HIS A 91 4.78 10.32 -8.85
C HIS A 91 5.78 11.31 -8.23
N PRO A 92 6.41 12.20 -9.01
CA PRO A 92 7.52 13.02 -8.53
C PRO A 92 7.12 14.02 -7.43
N HIS A 93 5.84 14.42 -7.36
CA HIS A 93 5.36 15.37 -6.34
C HIS A 93 5.17 14.75 -4.96
N LEU A 94 5.16 13.41 -4.87
CA LEU A 94 5.13 12.73 -3.59
C LEU A 94 6.47 12.82 -2.87
N LEU A 95 7.59 13.05 -3.60
CA LEU A 95 8.94 13.13 -3.03
C LEU A 95 9.23 11.96 -2.07
N LEU A 96 8.94 10.73 -2.51
CA LEU A 96 8.90 9.54 -1.63
C LEU A 96 10.21 9.29 -0.88
N SER A 97 11.35 9.72 -1.41
CA SER A 97 12.66 9.65 -0.74
C SER A 97 12.76 10.52 0.52
N GLU A 98 11.92 11.57 0.62
CA GLU A 98 11.92 12.54 1.70
C GLU A 98 10.67 12.43 2.59
N THR A 99 9.56 11.93 2.05
CA THR A 99 8.25 11.93 2.71
C THR A 99 7.83 10.59 3.30
N MET A 100 8.51 9.49 2.93
CA MET A 100 8.29 8.19 3.54
C MET A 100 9.00 8.16 4.90
N ILE A 101 8.23 8.04 5.97
CA ILE A 101 8.75 8.02 7.34
C ILE A 101 8.62 6.62 7.95
N PRO A 102 9.63 6.14 8.70
CA PRO A 102 9.54 4.86 9.40
C PRO A 102 8.59 4.97 10.59
N TYR A 103 7.92 3.87 10.93
CA TYR A 103 7.27 3.76 12.23
C TYR A 103 8.31 3.86 13.37
N PRO A 104 7.92 4.40 14.54
CA PRO A 104 8.78 4.40 15.70
C PRO A 104 9.15 2.97 16.10
N THR A 105 10.17 2.85 16.96
CA THR A 105 10.51 1.57 17.58
C THR A 105 9.28 0.94 18.23
N VAL A 106 9.04 -0.32 17.90
CA VAL A 106 8.02 -1.16 18.50
C VAL A 106 8.66 -2.19 19.42
N GLU A 107 7.93 -2.59 20.45
CA GLU A 107 8.24 -3.70 21.33
C GLU A 107 7.30 -4.89 21.05
N PRO A 108 7.66 -6.13 21.45
CA PRO A 108 6.75 -7.26 21.35
C PRO A 108 5.40 -6.98 22.04
N GLY A 109 4.31 -7.13 21.30
CA GLY A 109 2.96 -6.82 21.76
C GLY A 109 2.39 -5.50 21.21
N ASP A 110 3.22 -4.59 20.70
CA ASP A 110 2.75 -3.38 20.05
C ASP A 110 2.04 -3.70 18.72
N THR A 111 1.06 -2.87 18.36
CA THR A 111 0.31 -3.04 17.11
C THR A 111 0.37 -1.76 16.29
N VAL A 112 0.61 -1.93 15.00
CA VAL A 112 0.73 -0.83 14.04
C VAL A 112 -0.39 -0.94 13.02
N PHE A 113 -1.09 0.17 12.79
CA PHE A 113 -2.20 0.26 11.83
C PHE A 113 -1.96 1.39 10.82
N TRP A 114 -2.30 1.14 9.57
CA TRP A 114 -2.37 2.14 8.50
C TRP A 114 -3.61 1.94 7.64
N SER A 115 -4.14 3.03 7.08
CA SER A 115 -5.31 2.98 6.22
C SER A 115 -5.05 2.09 5.01
N ALA A 116 -6.07 1.43 4.48
CA ALA A 116 -5.97 0.65 3.25
C ALA A 116 -5.41 1.45 2.05
N ASP A 117 -5.59 2.78 2.06
CA ASP A 117 -5.13 3.71 1.02
C ASP A 117 -3.79 4.38 1.35
N THR A 118 -3.22 4.16 2.54
CA THR A 118 -1.92 4.74 2.90
C THR A 118 -0.81 4.13 2.03
N ILE A 119 -0.02 4.98 1.37
CA ILE A 119 1.21 4.56 0.67
C ILE A 119 2.19 4.06 1.72
N HIS A 120 2.68 2.84 1.55
CA HIS A 120 3.56 2.17 2.51
C HIS A 120 4.56 1.27 1.80
N GLY A 121 5.65 0.95 2.49
CA GLY A 121 6.68 0.03 2.06
C GLY A 121 7.52 -0.44 3.25
N THR A 122 8.61 -1.13 3.01
CA THR A 122 9.60 -1.46 4.04
C THR A 122 10.88 -0.69 3.78
N GLU A 123 11.67 -0.47 4.82
CA GLU A 123 13.04 0.01 4.64
C GLU A 123 13.81 -0.94 3.71
N SER A 124 14.70 -0.36 2.90
CA SER A 124 15.53 -1.12 1.95
C SER A 124 16.64 -1.91 2.62
N GLU A 125 16.99 -1.54 3.85
CA GLU A 125 18.05 -2.15 4.65
C GLU A 125 17.52 -2.49 6.05
N ASN A 126 18.05 -3.57 6.62
CA ASN A 126 17.88 -3.92 8.03
C ASN A 126 19.27 -4.03 8.66
N THR A 127 19.65 -3.00 9.42
CA THR A 127 20.93 -2.93 10.16
C THR A 127 20.80 -3.38 11.62
N GLY A 128 19.62 -3.86 12.00
CA GLY A 128 19.35 -4.38 13.33
C GLY A 128 20.12 -5.67 13.61
N ASN A 129 20.42 -5.90 14.90
CA ASN A 129 21.10 -7.12 15.35
C ASN A 129 20.13 -8.28 15.65
N VAL A 130 18.83 -8.06 15.43
CA VAL A 130 17.75 -9.03 15.68
C VAL A 130 16.76 -8.96 14.52
N ASP A 131 16.14 -10.10 14.21
CA ASP A 131 15.13 -10.17 13.16
C ASP A 131 13.92 -9.30 13.49
N ALA A 132 13.45 -8.52 12.53
CA ALA A 132 12.20 -7.76 12.61
C ALA A 132 11.02 -8.71 12.31
N CYS A 133 10.41 -9.23 13.37
CA CYS A 133 9.36 -10.24 13.30
C CYS A 133 8.01 -9.61 13.60
N VAL A 134 7.05 -9.83 12.70
CA VAL A 134 5.69 -9.31 12.82
C VAL A 134 4.66 -10.36 12.41
N PHE A 135 3.43 -10.22 12.92
CA PHE A 135 2.30 -11.06 12.52
C PHE A 135 1.16 -10.20 11.98
N TYR A 136 0.80 -10.39 10.71
CA TYR A 136 -0.21 -9.59 10.03
C TYR A 136 -1.63 -9.92 10.50
N ILE A 137 -2.32 -8.94 11.09
CA ILE A 137 -3.71 -9.06 11.55
C ILE A 137 -4.46 -7.79 11.13
N PRO A 138 -5.16 -7.75 9.98
CA PRO A 138 -5.84 -6.55 9.49
C PRO A 138 -7.16 -6.27 10.22
N SER A 139 -7.68 -5.06 10.08
CA SER A 139 -9.06 -4.72 10.46
C SER A 139 -10.03 -5.01 9.30
N VAL A 140 -10.90 -6.01 9.51
CA VAL A 140 -11.85 -6.51 8.51
C VAL A 140 -13.27 -6.41 9.07
N PRO A 141 -14.03 -5.34 8.74
CA PRO A 141 -15.40 -5.21 9.24
C PRO A 141 -16.32 -6.27 8.62
N LEU A 142 -17.35 -6.69 9.37
CA LEU A 142 -18.39 -7.54 8.84
C LEU A 142 -19.25 -6.77 7.84
N THR A 143 -19.09 -7.07 6.56
CA THR A 143 -19.91 -6.57 5.45
C THR A 143 -20.47 -7.76 4.68
N ALA A 144 -21.50 -7.56 3.84
CA ALA A 144 -22.03 -8.65 3.01
C ALA A 144 -20.93 -9.33 2.17
N SER A 145 -20.03 -8.53 1.57
CA SER A 145 -18.89 -9.03 0.79
C SER A 145 -17.90 -9.83 1.64
N ASN A 146 -17.54 -9.31 2.82
CA ASN A 146 -16.58 -9.99 3.71
C ASN A 146 -17.18 -11.26 4.32
N ALA A 147 -18.47 -11.25 4.68
CA ALA A 147 -19.15 -12.41 5.25
C ALA A 147 -19.10 -13.62 4.31
N VAL A 148 -19.41 -13.41 3.03
CA VAL A 148 -19.35 -14.48 2.02
C VAL A 148 -17.94 -15.06 1.95
N ARG A 149 -16.90 -14.22 1.88
CA ARG A 149 -15.50 -14.68 1.78
C ARG A 149 -15.02 -15.38 3.05
N CYS A 150 -15.29 -14.82 4.23
CA CYS A 150 -14.88 -15.39 5.52
C CYS A 150 -15.56 -16.74 5.80
N LEU A 151 -16.87 -16.85 5.54
CA LEU A 151 -17.63 -18.07 5.81
C LEU A 151 -17.34 -19.19 4.82
N SER A 152 -17.18 -18.87 3.53
CA SER A 152 -17.00 -19.92 2.51
C SER A 152 -15.56 -20.41 2.41
N LEU A 153 -14.55 -19.54 2.51
CA LEU A 153 -13.17 -19.97 2.28
C LEU A 153 -12.35 -20.08 3.55
N VAL A 154 -12.31 -19.04 4.39
CA VAL A 154 -11.45 -19.10 5.59
C VAL A 154 -11.87 -20.24 6.50
N ARG A 155 -13.18 -20.39 6.75
CA ARG A 155 -13.70 -21.53 7.52
C ARG A 155 -13.43 -22.87 6.85
N GLY A 156 -13.62 -22.96 5.52
CA GLY A 156 -13.42 -24.19 4.76
C GLY A 156 -11.97 -24.67 4.83
N GLU A 157 -11.02 -23.79 4.52
CA GLU A 157 -9.58 -24.03 4.60
C GLU A 157 -9.12 -24.38 6.01
N LEU A 158 -9.64 -23.65 7.02
CA LEU A 158 -9.29 -23.93 8.41
C LEU A 158 -9.70 -25.37 8.77
N LEU A 159 -10.94 -25.76 8.48
CA LEU A 159 -11.46 -27.09 8.79
C LEU A 159 -10.77 -28.20 7.98
N ALA A 160 -10.42 -27.94 6.72
CA ALA A 160 -9.73 -28.90 5.85
C ALA A 160 -8.33 -29.28 6.37
N ASN A 161 -7.68 -28.39 7.14
CA ASN A 161 -6.37 -28.67 7.73
C ASN A 161 -6.44 -29.33 9.12
N PHE A 162 -7.65 -29.61 9.63
CA PHE A 162 -7.87 -30.31 10.92
C PHE A 162 -8.47 -31.71 10.76
N VAL A 163 -8.69 -32.19 9.54
CA VAL A 163 -9.18 -33.54 9.20
C VAL A 163 -8.18 -34.23 8.29
#